data_AF-A0A6A5Q8S4-F1
#
_entry.id   AF-A0A6A5Q8S4-F1
#
_cell.length_a   1.000
_cell.length_b   1.000
_cell.length_c   1.000
_cell.angle_alpha   90.00
_cell.angle_beta   90.00
_cell.angle_gamma   90.00
#
_symmetry.space_group_name_H-M   'P 1'
#
loop_
_entity.id
_entity.type
_entity.pdbx_description
1 polymer ?
#
loop_
_entity_poly.entity_id
_entity_poly.type
_entity_poly.pdbx_seq_one_letter_code
_entity_poly.pdbx_strand_id
1 'polypeptide(L)'
;MQFTTEVIALFSALAMSSHATDVYSTFLDEQRHRIGKVNFDLGNSSCFSVDSAHFVKFSQFGLFDGAKGPYCLHGFYMAGCPTRHSGEVTLKFPGVVFGGSGYPLLGVAGSKSFRWTLGACPVDTTYPWRFPAS
;
A
#
# COMPACT_ATOMS: atom_id res chain seq x y z
N MET A 1 49.37 -0.20 -14.17
CA MET A 1 47.95 0.16 -14.35
C MET A 1 47.44 0.61 -12.98
N GLN A 2 47.29 1.92 -12.76
CA GLN A 2 46.72 2.48 -11.54
C GLN A 2 45.21 2.60 -11.74
N PHE A 3 44.43 1.80 -11.02
CA PHE A 3 42.99 1.99 -10.94
C PHE A 3 42.70 3.10 -9.94
N THR A 4 42.01 4.14 -10.38
CA THR A 4 41.58 5.28 -9.57
C THR A 4 40.51 4.84 -8.59
N THR A 5 40.73 5.12 -7.32
CA THR A 5 39.88 4.78 -6.16
C THR A 5 38.48 5.39 -6.19
N GLU A 6 38.19 6.27 -7.15
CA GLU A 6 36.91 7.00 -7.26
C GLU A 6 35.74 6.13 -7.73
N VAL A 7 35.98 4.98 -8.36
CA VAL A 7 34.91 4.12 -8.89
C VAL A 7 34.21 3.30 -7.78
N ILE A 8 34.89 3.02 -6.66
CA ILE A 8 34.36 2.13 -5.62
C ILE A 8 33.25 2.81 -4.80
N ALA A 9 33.26 4.13 -4.67
CA ALA A 9 32.25 4.86 -3.88
C ALA A 9 30.86 4.90 -4.56
N LEU A 10 30.80 4.84 -5.90
CA LEU A 10 29.52 4.93 -6.63
C LEU A 10 28.67 3.65 -6.53
N PHE A 11 29.30 2.47 -6.37
CA PHE A 11 28.58 1.20 -6.29
C PHE A 11 27.89 0.98 -4.92
N SER A 12 28.41 1.57 -3.84
CA SER A 12 27.82 1.49 -2.51
C SER A 12 26.50 2.26 -2.39
N ALA A 13 26.29 3.29 -3.22
CA ALA A 13 25.07 4.10 -3.22
C ALA A 13 23.91 3.48 -4.04
N LEU A 14 24.21 2.58 -4.98
CA LEU A 14 23.22 1.91 -5.82
C LEU A 14 22.74 0.57 -5.24
N ALA A 15 23.48 0.00 -4.29
CA ALA A 15 23.17 -1.29 -3.67
C ALA A 15 22.29 -1.20 -2.42
N MET A 16 21.69 -0.05 -2.12
CA MET A 16 20.50 0.00 -1.26
C MET A 16 19.28 -0.48 -2.04
N SER A 17 19.36 -1.69 -2.61
CA SER A 17 18.19 -2.45 -2.97
C SER A 17 17.43 -2.66 -1.67
N SER A 18 16.39 -1.86 -1.50
CA SER A 18 15.40 -1.96 -0.45
C SER A 18 15.06 -3.43 -0.25
N HIS A 19 15.61 -4.04 0.79
CA HIS A 19 15.01 -5.21 1.41
C HIS A 19 13.71 -4.73 2.07
N ALA A 20 12.74 -4.33 1.26
CA ALA A 20 11.36 -4.38 1.67
C ALA A 20 11.10 -5.88 1.84
N THR A 21 11.04 -6.34 3.07
CA THR A 21 10.39 -7.62 3.37
C THR A 21 9.11 -7.68 2.55
N ASP A 22 8.88 -8.76 1.81
CA ASP A 22 7.69 -8.86 0.95
C ASP A 22 6.45 -8.77 1.86
N VAL A 23 5.81 -7.60 1.85
CA VAL A 23 4.56 -7.34 2.57
C VAL A 23 3.45 -7.51 1.58
N TYR A 24 2.46 -8.31 1.96
CA TYR A 24 1.30 -8.58 1.16
C TYR A 24 0.03 -8.12 1.86
N SER A 25 -0.95 -7.69 1.07
CA SER A 25 -2.30 -7.38 1.49
C SER A 25 -3.29 -8.45 1.03
N THR A 26 -4.25 -8.72 1.88
CA THR A 26 -5.40 -9.59 1.62
C THR A 26 -6.66 -8.77 1.88
N PHE A 27 -7.53 -8.66 0.88
CA PHE A 27 -8.79 -7.93 1.00
C PHE A 27 -9.90 -8.84 1.51
N LEU A 28 -10.77 -8.29 2.34
CA LEU A 28 -11.87 -9.00 2.97
C LEU A 28 -13.21 -8.30 2.74
N ASP A 29 -14.29 -9.06 2.69
CA ASP A 29 -15.67 -8.58 2.60
C ASP A 29 -16.19 -8.05 3.96
N GLU A 30 -17.45 -7.62 4.00
CA GLU A 30 -18.09 -7.10 5.21
C GLU A 30 -18.10 -8.15 6.36
N GLN A 31 -18.21 -9.43 6.02
CA GLN A 31 -18.17 -10.56 6.95
C GLN A 31 -16.75 -11.01 7.30
N ARG A 32 -15.72 -10.31 6.80
CA ARG A 32 -14.28 -10.60 6.96
C ARG A 32 -13.82 -11.89 6.29
N HIS A 33 -14.56 -12.41 5.31
CA HIS A 33 -14.06 -13.46 4.45
C HIS A 33 -13.12 -12.88 3.41
N ARG A 34 -12.10 -13.66 3.06
CA ARG A 34 -11.13 -13.28 2.04
C ARG A 34 -11.79 -13.17 0.67
N ILE A 35 -11.57 -12.04 0.00
CA ILE A 35 -11.97 -11.81 -1.39
C ILE A 35 -10.83 -12.27 -2.30
N GLY A 36 -11.14 -13.19 -3.20
CA GLY A 36 -10.16 -13.76 -4.15
C GLY A 36 -9.14 -14.72 -3.52
N LYS A 37 -8.21 -15.21 -4.34
CA LYS A 37 -7.19 -16.20 -3.95
C LYS A 37 -5.76 -15.66 -3.92
N VAL A 38 -5.56 -14.43 -4.38
CA VAL A 38 -4.25 -13.79 -4.48
C VAL A 38 -4.02 -12.89 -3.26
N ASN A 39 -2.76 -12.73 -2.87
CA ASN A 39 -2.35 -11.64 -2.00
C ASN A 39 -1.67 -10.59 -2.88
N PHE A 40 -1.86 -9.32 -2.57
CA PHE A 40 -1.31 -8.23 -3.35
C PHE A 40 -0.05 -7.73 -2.68
N ASP A 41 1.07 -7.84 -3.38
CA ASP A 41 2.35 -7.29 -2.96
C ASP A 41 2.26 -5.76 -2.87
N LEU A 42 2.59 -5.20 -1.71
CA LEU A 42 2.58 -3.75 -1.48
C LEU A 42 3.72 -3.05 -2.25
N GLY A 43 4.78 -3.77 -2.61
CA GLY A 43 5.84 -3.30 -3.49
C GLY A 43 5.41 -3.18 -4.96
N ASN A 44 4.30 -3.82 -5.34
CA ASN A 44 3.76 -3.72 -6.68
C ASN A 44 2.84 -2.49 -6.81
N SER A 45 3.32 -1.47 -7.52
CA SER A 45 2.58 -0.24 -7.82
C SER A 45 1.59 -0.38 -8.99
N SER A 46 1.43 -1.58 -9.54
CA SER A 46 0.44 -1.84 -10.59
C SER A 46 -0.98 -1.66 -10.08
N CYS A 47 -1.86 -1.24 -10.98
CA CYS A 47 -3.28 -1.18 -10.69
C CYS A 47 -3.89 -2.58 -10.62
N PHE A 48 -4.81 -2.79 -9.69
CA PHE A 48 -5.58 -4.02 -9.57
C PHE A 48 -7.02 -3.75 -9.19
N SER A 49 -7.90 -4.73 -9.37
CA SER A 49 -9.33 -4.61 -9.04
C SER A 49 -9.74 -5.63 -7.99
N VAL A 50 -10.54 -5.18 -7.02
CA VAL A 50 -11.11 -6.02 -5.97
C VAL A 50 -12.53 -5.55 -5.73
N ASP A 51 -13.51 -6.37 -6.10
CA ASP A 51 -14.89 -6.01 -5.88
C ASP A 51 -15.29 -6.20 -4.41
N SER A 52 -16.08 -5.27 -3.88
CA SER A 52 -16.73 -5.37 -2.57
C SER A 52 -15.78 -5.52 -1.37
N ALA A 53 -14.58 -4.92 -1.43
CA ALA A 53 -13.66 -4.91 -0.30
C ALA A 53 -14.07 -3.91 0.79
N HIS A 54 -14.16 -4.40 2.03
CA HIS A 54 -14.46 -3.60 3.22
C HIS A 54 -13.30 -3.54 4.20
N PHE A 55 -12.44 -4.56 4.22
CA PHE A 55 -11.26 -4.60 5.08
C PHE A 55 -10.01 -5.03 4.31
N VAL A 56 -8.85 -4.69 4.85
CA VAL A 56 -7.55 -5.15 4.36
C VAL A 56 -6.72 -5.71 5.51
N LYS A 57 -6.19 -6.90 5.33
CA LYS A 57 -5.26 -7.55 6.27
C LYS A 57 -3.87 -7.57 5.66
N PHE A 58 -2.86 -7.38 6.48
CA PHE A 58 -1.46 -7.46 6.06
C PHE A 58 -0.81 -8.74 6.55
N SER A 59 0.10 -9.25 5.74
CA SER A 59 0.99 -10.36 6.04
C SER A 59 2.37 -10.05 5.49
N GLN A 60 3.39 -10.75 5.96
CA GLN A 60 4.73 -10.67 5.39
C GLN A 60 5.35 -12.05 5.35
N PHE A 61 6.37 -12.20 4.51
CA PHE A 61 7.24 -13.36 4.58
C PHE A 61 8.36 -13.11 5.60
N GLY A 62 8.43 -13.94 6.65
CA GLY A 62 9.50 -13.90 7.67
C GLY A 62 9.04 -13.59 9.11
N LEU A 63 10.00 -13.60 10.04
CA LEU A 63 9.79 -13.61 11.50
C LEU A 63 9.60 -12.22 12.16
N PHE A 64 9.45 -11.14 11.39
CA PHE A 64 9.32 -9.80 11.99
C PHE A 64 7.88 -9.49 12.43
N ASP A 65 7.70 -8.90 13.61
CA ASP A 65 6.36 -8.63 14.18
C ASP A 65 5.64 -7.41 13.58
N GLY A 66 6.26 -6.69 12.64
CA GLY A 66 5.65 -5.53 12.02
C GLY A 66 6.44 -4.99 10.84
N ALA A 67 5.72 -4.42 9.87
CA ALA A 67 6.31 -3.74 8.73
C ALA A 67 6.42 -2.24 8.99
N LYS A 68 7.61 -1.68 8.71
CA LYS A 68 7.87 -0.24 8.82
C LYS A 68 7.22 0.47 7.63
N GLY A 69 5.97 0.90 7.83
CA GLY A 69 5.23 1.77 6.92
C GLY A 69 5.91 3.15 6.76
N PRO A 70 5.32 4.06 5.95
CA PRO A 70 3.92 4.09 5.60
C PRO A 70 3.56 3.33 4.32
N TYR A 71 2.36 2.77 4.30
CA TYR A 71 1.71 2.23 3.11
C TYR A 71 0.48 3.06 2.77
N CYS A 72 0.25 3.31 1.49
CA CYS A 72 -0.90 4.10 1.04
C CYS A 72 -1.69 3.29 0.04
N LEU A 73 -2.98 3.11 0.32
CA LEU A 73 -3.93 2.50 -0.60
C LEU A 73 -4.71 3.59 -1.29
N HIS A 74 -4.60 3.62 -2.60
CA HIS A 74 -5.40 4.48 -3.45
C HIS A 74 -6.61 3.70 -3.94
N GLY A 75 -7.81 4.18 -3.67
CA GLY A 75 -9.07 3.62 -4.17
C GLY A 75 -9.64 4.47 -5.30
N PHE A 76 -10.08 3.83 -6.37
CA PHE A 76 -10.69 4.47 -7.53
C PHE A 76 -12.09 3.90 -7.79
N TYR A 77 -13.10 4.77 -7.89
CA TYR A 77 -14.49 4.37 -8.17
C TYR A 77 -14.71 3.89 -9.62
N MET A 78 -13.76 4.15 -10.51
CA MET A 78 -13.77 3.70 -11.90
C MET A 78 -12.90 2.45 -12.09
N ALA A 79 -13.10 1.76 -13.22
CA ALA A 79 -12.21 0.66 -13.60
C ALA A 79 -10.85 1.20 -14.03
N GLY A 80 -9.78 0.55 -13.57
CA GLY A 80 -8.41 1.02 -13.74
C GLY A 80 -8.02 2.14 -12.79
N CYS A 81 -6.73 2.49 -12.82
CA CYS A 81 -6.15 3.52 -11.98
C CYS A 81 -5.77 4.70 -12.89
N PRO A 82 -6.66 5.69 -13.05
CA PRO A 82 -6.36 6.86 -13.87
C PRO A 82 -5.07 7.53 -13.39
N THR A 83 -4.28 8.04 -14.35
CA THR A 83 -3.03 8.76 -14.07
C THR A 83 -3.27 10.14 -13.46
N ARG A 84 -4.50 10.66 -13.55
CA ARG A 84 -4.93 11.91 -12.90
C ARG A 84 -5.81 11.57 -11.71
N HIS A 85 -5.54 12.22 -10.58
CA HIS A 85 -6.16 12.07 -9.25
C HIS A 85 -7.70 12.26 -9.18
N SER A 86 -8.43 12.27 -10.29
CA SER A 86 -9.87 12.49 -10.27
C SER A 86 -10.59 11.31 -9.64
N GLY A 87 -11.08 11.49 -8.41
CA GLY A 87 -11.86 10.48 -7.68
C GLY A 87 -11.03 9.42 -6.96
N GLU A 88 -9.73 9.68 -6.75
CA GLU A 88 -8.85 8.86 -5.91
C GLU A 88 -9.12 9.22 -4.43
N VAL A 89 -9.40 8.22 -3.60
CA VAL A 89 -9.35 8.39 -2.14
C VAL A 89 -8.12 7.65 -1.63
N THR A 90 -7.32 8.32 -0.81
CA THR A 90 -6.09 7.73 -0.26
C THR A 90 -6.29 7.34 1.20
N LEU A 91 -6.02 6.08 1.51
CA LEU A 91 -5.98 5.58 2.89
C LEU A 91 -4.53 5.29 3.30
N LYS A 92 -4.10 5.89 4.41
CA LYS A 92 -2.73 5.77 4.92
C LYS A 92 -2.65 4.79 6.09
N PHE A 93 -1.67 3.89 6.02
CA PHE A 93 -1.30 2.94 7.06
C PHE A 93 0.11 3.26 7.56
N PRO A 94 0.26 4.05 8.64
CA PRO A 94 1.58 4.47 9.14
C PRO A 94 2.39 3.29 9.72
N GLY A 95 1.71 2.24 10.14
CA GLY A 95 2.29 0.97 10.54
C GLY A 95 1.21 -0.12 10.49
N VAL A 96 1.61 -1.35 10.16
CA VAL A 96 0.69 -2.48 10.02
C VAL A 96 1.12 -3.61 10.94
N VAL A 97 0.14 -4.18 11.62
CA VAL A 97 0.29 -5.36 12.48
C VAL A 97 -0.13 -6.58 11.68
N PHE A 98 0.68 -7.63 11.72
CA PHE A 98 0.38 -8.89 11.03
C PHE A 98 -0.55 -9.78 11.87
N GLY A 99 -1.31 -10.63 11.19
CA GLY A 99 -2.14 -11.64 11.86
C GLY A 99 -3.46 -11.14 12.47
N GLY A 100 -3.68 -9.83 12.59
CA GLY A 100 -4.92 -9.24 13.12
C GLY A 100 -6.19 -9.48 12.27
N SER A 101 -7.30 -8.87 12.68
CA SER A 101 -8.61 -8.96 12.02
C SER A 101 -8.74 -8.17 10.70
N GLY A 102 -7.71 -7.42 10.32
CA GLY A 102 -7.75 -6.48 9.22
C GLY A 102 -8.16 -5.07 9.65
N TYR A 103 -7.82 -4.10 8.80
CA TYR A 103 -8.10 -2.68 8.93
C TYR A 103 -9.28 -2.30 8.05
N PRO A 104 -10.20 -1.44 8.51
CA PRO A 104 -11.33 -1.01 7.70
C PRO A 104 -10.88 -0.09 6.56
N LEU A 105 -11.49 -0.26 5.39
CA LEU A 105 -11.26 0.56 4.20
C LEU A 105 -12.13 1.82 4.18
N LEU A 106 -12.05 2.62 5.23
CA LEU A 106 -12.86 3.83 5.37
C LEU A 106 -12.58 4.82 4.22
N GLY A 107 -13.64 5.26 3.53
CA GLY A 107 -13.56 6.21 2.41
C GLY A 107 -13.13 5.62 1.07
N VAL A 108 -12.47 4.45 1.06
CA VAL A 108 -12.13 3.70 -0.17
C VAL A 108 -13.01 2.46 -0.39
N ALA A 109 -13.86 2.11 0.58
CA ALA A 109 -14.85 1.03 0.44
C ALA A 109 -15.79 1.32 -0.76
N GLY A 110 -16.01 0.31 -1.60
CA GLY A 110 -16.77 0.45 -2.85
C GLY A 110 -15.96 0.98 -4.04
N SER A 111 -14.66 1.23 -3.88
CA SER A 111 -13.76 1.42 -5.03
C SER A 111 -13.71 0.16 -5.89
N LYS A 112 -13.63 0.32 -7.21
CA LYS A 112 -13.52 -0.79 -8.17
C LYS A 112 -12.07 -1.18 -8.42
N SER A 113 -11.16 -0.22 -8.31
CA SER A 113 -9.75 -0.42 -8.55
C SER A 113 -8.91 0.20 -7.44
N PHE A 114 -7.72 -0.36 -7.26
CA PHE A 114 -6.82 -0.03 -6.19
C PHE A 114 -5.38 0.00 -6.68
N ARG A 115 -4.55 0.77 -5.98
CA ARG A 115 -3.10 0.82 -6.17
C ARG A 115 -2.40 1.03 -4.85
N TRP A 116 -1.31 0.30 -4.62
CA TRP A 116 -0.42 0.54 -3.49
C TRP A 116 0.68 1.52 -3.87
N THR A 117 1.04 2.39 -2.93
CA THR A 117 2.30 3.14 -2.98
C THR A 117 3.00 3.06 -1.62
N LEU A 118 4.32 2.90 -1.67
CA LEU A 118 5.19 2.86 -0.51
C LEU A 118 5.71 4.26 -0.15
N GLY A 119 5.91 4.52 1.14
CA GLY A 119 6.60 5.72 1.60
C GLY A 119 5.67 6.93 1.79
N ALA A 120 6.02 8.06 1.17
CA ALA A 120 5.28 9.31 1.34
C ALA A 120 3.92 9.21 0.64
N CYS A 121 2.85 9.01 1.41
CA CYS A 121 1.50 9.16 0.90
C CYS A 121 1.33 10.62 0.44
N PRO A 122 1.05 10.87 -0.85
CA PRO A 122 0.75 12.22 -1.30
C PRO A 122 -0.41 12.72 -0.44
N VAL A 123 -0.18 13.84 0.22
CA VAL A 123 -1.21 14.47 1.05
C VAL A 123 -2.28 14.93 0.08
N ASP A 124 -3.48 14.37 0.19
CA ASP A 124 -4.61 14.83 -0.59
C ASP A 124 -4.87 16.28 -0.20
N THR A 125 -4.48 17.21 -1.07
CA THR A 125 -4.74 18.65 -0.91
C THR A 125 -6.19 18.98 -1.29
N THR A 126 -7.02 17.98 -1.53
CA THR A 126 -8.40 18.13 -1.93
C THR A 126 -9.30 17.32 -1.01
N TYR A 127 -10.20 18.03 -0.32
CA TYR A 127 -11.28 17.54 0.56
C TYR A 127 -10.95 17.42 2.06
N PRO A 128 -11.19 18.49 2.84
CA PRO A 128 -11.18 18.43 4.30
C PRO A 128 -12.46 17.75 4.77
N TRP A 129 -12.47 16.42 4.85
CA TRP A 129 -13.51 15.74 5.62
C TRP A 129 -13.22 15.95 7.12
N ARG A 130 -13.83 17.01 7.66
CA ARG A 130 -14.02 17.19 9.10
C ARG A 130 -14.73 15.94 9.64
N PHE A 131 -14.12 15.27 10.60
CA PHE A 131 -14.87 14.40 11.51
C PHE A 131 -15.92 15.27 12.22
N PRO A 132 -17.20 14.86 12.32
CA PRO A 132 -18.05 15.40 13.37
C PRO A 132 -17.45 14.92 14.69
N ALA A 133 -16.98 15.87 15.50
CA ALA A 133 -16.71 15.59 16.91
C ALA A 133 -18.03 15.13 17.55
N SER A 134 -17.98 13.96 18.19
CA SER A 134 -19.01 13.44 19.08
C SER A 134 -19.30 14.41 20.22
#